data_AF-R7LJL0-F1
#
_entry.id   AF-R7LJL0-F1
#
_cell.length_a   1.000
_cell.length_b   1.000
_cell.length_c   1.000
_cell.angle_alpha   90.00
_cell.angle_beta   90.00
_cell.angle_gamma   90.00
#
_symmetry.space_group_name_H-M   'P 1'
#
loop_
_entity.id
_entity.type
_entity.pdbx_description
1 polymer ?
#
loop_
_entity_poly.entity_id
_entity_poly.type
_entity_poly.pdbx_seq_one_letter_code
_entity_poly.pdbx_strand_id
1 'polypeptide(L)'
;MTFYESGTGNTAVGNSAMAPSAKGDYNTAIGYSSMSNFRTTGSGNTALGAYTDVQGNNSIAIGGGSETDYATLASGQQALAIGYRAKSKADNTVAIGNLVQASNTDAIAIGSRGVAASGESSIAIGSKADAAITTASGSGSIAIGDGAVATGDWSVALGTMTEAKGLNNVALGVNACKGVTGSNKTCIGANSGPSDSEAQASDNSNVVYIGTTSSTVYIPGNLVVGKDLLAGARSVNDNANYKIYLKGGNKGAYSSWVYLGTDDYKGGDDNFYKVNSVSVGPYNIYGNTSISSDRRLKYIGQEFTSGLDKIRQLNVFNYTFKKDETKTPHVGVMAQDLQKIFPNAVKKGADGFLTIRMEDMFYAVINAIKELDAKITAQDKKIKELEFRIEKLEAKAK
;
A
#
# COMPACT_ATOMS: atom_id res chain seq x y z
N MET A 1 3.98 20.07 -68.17
CA MET A 1 3.02 19.00 -67.84
C MET A 1 3.65 17.72 -68.36
N THR A 2 4.09 16.86 -67.46
CA THR A 2 4.77 15.60 -67.83
C THR A 2 3.70 14.54 -68.04
N PHE A 3 3.78 13.78 -69.14
CA PHE A 3 2.88 12.65 -69.39
C PHE A 3 3.44 11.40 -68.70
N TYR A 4 2.63 10.74 -67.88
CA TYR A 4 3.03 9.57 -67.09
C TYR A 4 2.57 8.30 -67.81
N GLU A 5 3.46 7.32 -67.98
CA GLU A 5 3.24 6.15 -68.85
C GLU A 5 2.34 5.06 -68.24
N SER A 6 1.96 5.18 -66.96
CA SER A 6 1.02 4.28 -66.29
C SER A 6 0.34 4.99 -65.11
N GLY A 7 -0.98 4.83 -64.96
CA GLY A 7 -1.77 5.48 -63.92
C GLY A 7 -2.65 6.63 -64.46
N THR A 8 -3.83 6.78 -63.88
CA THR A 8 -4.92 7.68 -64.28
C THR A 8 -5.24 8.68 -63.17
N GLY A 9 -5.64 9.90 -63.52
CA GLY A 9 -6.08 10.90 -62.54
C GLY A 9 -4.99 11.51 -61.65
N ASN A 10 -3.71 11.38 -62.02
CA ASN A 10 -2.59 11.93 -61.26
C ASN A 10 -2.39 13.44 -61.51
N THR A 11 -2.05 14.18 -60.46
CA THR A 11 -1.65 15.60 -60.52
C THR A 11 -0.20 15.75 -60.06
N ALA A 12 0.64 16.38 -60.87
CA ALA A 12 2.04 16.64 -60.54
C ALA A 12 2.44 18.09 -60.84
N VAL A 13 2.90 18.80 -59.81
CA VAL A 13 3.30 20.23 -59.90
C VAL A 13 4.64 20.44 -59.20
N GLY A 14 5.68 20.76 -59.98
CA GLY A 14 7.04 21.00 -59.47
C GLY A 14 8.09 20.36 -60.37
N ASN A 15 9.33 20.85 -60.29
CA ASN A 15 10.43 20.20 -60.98
C ASN A 15 10.66 18.81 -60.35
N SER A 16 10.72 17.77 -61.20
CA SER A 16 10.86 16.38 -60.77
C SER A 16 9.74 15.87 -59.85
N ALA A 17 8.58 16.54 -59.82
CA ALA A 17 7.41 16.04 -59.11
C ALA A 17 6.84 14.80 -59.82
N MET A 18 6.68 13.73 -59.06
CA MET A 18 6.24 12.40 -59.44
C MET A 18 7.16 11.73 -60.47
N ALA A 19 7.61 10.51 -60.18
CA ALA A 19 8.41 9.73 -61.11
C ALA A 19 7.61 9.40 -62.40
N PRO A 20 8.19 9.50 -63.60
CA PRO A 20 7.55 9.06 -64.85
C PRO A 20 7.09 7.60 -64.84
N SER A 21 7.71 6.77 -63.98
CA SER A 21 7.42 5.35 -63.77
C SER A 21 6.41 5.06 -62.64
N ALA A 22 5.77 6.09 -62.08
CA ALA A 22 4.64 5.91 -61.17
C ALA A 22 3.57 5.03 -61.85
N LYS A 23 2.95 4.13 -61.08
CA LYS A 23 1.94 3.17 -61.58
C LYS A 23 0.56 3.34 -60.95
N GLY A 24 0.48 4.01 -59.80
CA GLY A 24 -0.78 4.21 -59.08
C GLY A 24 -1.66 5.32 -59.66
N ASP A 25 -2.95 5.23 -59.37
CA ASP A 25 -3.99 6.16 -59.80
C ASP A 25 -4.29 7.23 -58.73
N TYR A 26 -4.89 8.35 -59.15
CA TYR A 26 -5.46 9.38 -58.26
C TYR A 26 -4.47 9.99 -57.24
N ASN A 27 -3.20 10.08 -57.59
CA ASN A 27 -2.16 10.66 -56.74
C ASN A 27 -1.99 12.16 -56.99
N THR A 28 -1.75 12.92 -55.93
CA THR A 28 -1.36 14.35 -56.01
C THR A 28 0.06 14.53 -55.49
N ALA A 29 0.96 15.07 -56.31
CA ALA A 29 2.33 15.40 -55.94
C ALA A 29 2.62 16.88 -56.23
N ILE A 30 2.90 17.67 -55.19
CA ILE A 30 3.19 19.09 -55.33
C ILE A 30 4.48 19.42 -54.59
N GLY A 31 5.54 19.80 -55.31
CA GLY A 31 6.84 20.17 -54.74
C GLY A 31 8.03 19.67 -55.55
N TYR A 32 9.20 20.29 -55.34
CA TYR A 32 10.46 19.86 -55.94
C TYR A 32 10.79 18.42 -55.52
N SER A 33 10.99 17.51 -56.47
CA SER A 33 11.27 16.09 -56.20
C SER A 33 10.25 15.38 -55.30
N SER A 34 9.00 15.87 -55.21
CA SER A 34 7.93 15.15 -54.48
C SER A 34 7.60 13.86 -55.21
N MET A 35 7.60 12.70 -54.53
CA MET A 35 7.35 11.36 -55.10
C MET A 35 8.30 11.02 -56.27
N SER A 36 9.53 11.53 -56.28
CA SER A 36 10.47 11.37 -57.40
C SER A 36 11.21 10.04 -57.42
N ASN A 37 11.39 9.40 -56.25
CA ASN A 37 12.34 8.30 -56.08
C ASN A 37 11.71 6.91 -56.22
N PHE A 38 10.41 6.77 -55.98
CA PHE A 38 9.79 5.47 -55.88
C PHE A 38 8.80 5.28 -57.02
N ARG A 39 8.76 4.04 -57.54
CA ARG A 39 7.65 3.56 -58.35
C ARG A 39 6.45 3.53 -57.43
N THR A 40 5.78 4.67 -57.27
CA THR A 40 4.57 4.75 -56.45
C THR A 40 3.53 3.87 -57.12
N THR A 41 3.44 2.63 -56.64
CA THR A 41 2.38 1.68 -56.97
C THR A 41 1.12 2.00 -56.18
N GLY A 42 1.26 2.79 -55.12
CA GLY A 42 0.18 3.29 -54.29
C GLY A 42 -0.74 4.24 -55.04
N SER A 43 -2.05 4.09 -54.84
CA SER A 43 -3.10 4.94 -55.40
C SER A 43 -3.77 5.78 -54.32
N GLY A 44 -4.37 6.91 -54.71
CA GLY A 44 -5.13 7.79 -53.81
C GLY A 44 -4.27 8.60 -52.84
N ASN A 45 -3.01 8.86 -53.16
CA ASN A 45 -2.07 9.51 -52.26
C ASN A 45 -2.02 11.03 -52.42
N THR A 46 -1.63 11.71 -51.35
CA THR A 46 -1.31 13.15 -51.37
C THR A 46 0.10 13.39 -50.84
N ALA A 47 0.97 13.95 -51.68
CA ALA A 47 2.31 14.40 -51.33
C ALA A 47 2.44 15.91 -51.60
N LEU A 48 2.73 16.69 -50.55
CA LEU A 48 2.87 18.14 -50.62
C LEU A 48 4.12 18.60 -49.90
N GLY A 49 5.14 19.01 -50.65
CA GLY A 49 6.42 19.46 -50.11
C GLY A 49 7.62 19.09 -50.98
N ALA A 50 8.76 19.75 -50.75
CA ALA A 50 9.99 19.34 -51.41
C ALA A 50 10.44 17.97 -50.86
N TYR A 51 10.77 17.03 -51.75
CA TYR A 51 11.22 15.67 -51.43
C TYR A 51 10.23 14.81 -50.64
N THR A 52 8.97 15.22 -50.45
CA THR A 52 7.96 14.36 -49.81
C THR A 52 7.77 13.08 -50.58
N ASP A 53 7.52 11.97 -49.88
CA ASP A 53 7.34 10.68 -50.51
C ASP A 53 6.19 9.88 -49.88
N VAL A 54 5.48 9.13 -50.72
CA VAL A 54 4.35 8.30 -50.32
C VAL A 54 4.43 6.97 -51.08
N GLN A 55 4.45 5.86 -50.34
CA GLN A 55 4.64 4.52 -50.91
C GLN A 55 3.41 3.60 -50.72
N GLY A 56 2.61 3.84 -49.68
CA GLY A 56 1.34 3.11 -49.46
C GLY A 56 0.20 3.60 -50.35
N ASN A 57 -1.00 3.03 -50.20
CA ASN A 57 -2.25 3.53 -50.78
C ASN A 57 -3.00 4.40 -49.76
N ASN A 58 -3.75 5.39 -50.27
CA ASN A 58 -4.59 6.29 -49.47
C ASN A 58 -3.83 7.02 -48.35
N SER A 59 -2.55 7.31 -48.61
CA SER A 59 -1.62 7.87 -47.64
C SER A 59 -1.32 9.34 -47.94
N ILE A 60 -0.95 10.08 -46.91
CA ILE A 60 -0.73 11.54 -46.98
C ILE A 60 0.65 11.86 -46.42
N ALA A 61 1.48 12.55 -47.19
CA ALA A 61 2.74 13.15 -46.76
C ALA A 61 2.71 14.67 -47.03
N ILE A 62 2.73 15.49 -45.98
CA ILE A 62 2.73 16.96 -46.11
C ILE A 62 3.89 17.55 -45.32
N GLY A 63 4.74 18.35 -45.95
CA GLY A 63 5.85 19.02 -45.28
C GLY A 63 7.03 19.19 -46.22
N GLY A 64 8.07 18.39 -46.00
CA GLY A 64 9.25 18.41 -46.86
C GLY A 64 10.50 17.79 -46.23
N GLY A 65 11.57 17.84 -47.00
CA GLY A 65 12.92 17.45 -46.64
C GLY A 65 13.96 18.34 -47.33
N SER A 66 15.23 18.18 -46.96
CA SER A 66 16.35 18.76 -47.72
C SER A 66 16.86 17.83 -48.83
N GLU A 67 16.61 16.53 -48.68
CA GLU A 67 16.90 15.47 -49.63
C GLU A 67 16.02 14.26 -49.32
N THR A 68 16.17 13.20 -50.10
CA THR A 68 15.31 12.02 -50.06
C THR A 68 15.39 11.26 -48.74
N ASP A 69 16.58 11.21 -48.10
CA ASP A 69 16.76 10.55 -46.80
C ASP A 69 16.12 11.33 -45.64
N TYR A 70 15.92 12.63 -45.87
CA TYR A 70 15.28 13.58 -44.98
C TYR A 70 13.88 13.98 -45.46
N ALA A 71 13.25 13.15 -46.28
CA ALA A 71 11.87 13.33 -46.71
C ALA A 71 10.88 13.22 -45.55
N THR A 72 9.75 13.92 -45.69
CA THR A 72 8.50 13.50 -45.03
C THR A 72 7.99 12.28 -45.78
N LEU A 73 7.75 11.19 -45.07
CA LEU A 73 7.52 9.87 -45.66
C LEU A 73 6.28 9.19 -45.07
N ALA A 74 5.35 8.80 -45.94
CA ALA A 74 4.25 7.89 -45.60
C ALA A 74 4.41 6.58 -46.39
N SER A 75 5.06 5.57 -45.81
CA SER A 75 5.33 4.31 -46.52
C SER A 75 4.30 3.21 -46.28
N GLY A 76 3.57 3.25 -45.17
CA GLY A 76 2.46 2.32 -44.91
C GLY A 76 1.18 2.68 -45.65
N GLN A 77 0.26 1.72 -45.71
CA GLN A 77 -1.11 1.93 -46.18
C GLN A 77 -1.87 2.85 -45.22
N GLN A 78 -2.69 3.77 -45.75
CA GLN A 78 -3.50 4.70 -44.95
C GLN A 78 -2.68 5.51 -43.93
N ALA A 79 -1.40 5.72 -44.21
CA ALA A 79 -0.46 6.36 -43.30
C ALA A 79 -0.49 7.88 -43.47
N LEU A 80 -0.35 8.61 -42.37
CA LEU A 80 -0.38 10.07 -42.32
C LEU A 80 0.93 10.62 -41.79
N ALA A 81 1.75 11.23 -42.63
CA ALA A 81 2.96 11.95 -42.25
C ALA A 81 2.79 13.46 -42.49
N ILE A 82 2.83 14.28 -41.43
CA ILE A 82 2.77 15.74 -41.54
C ILE A 82 3.94 16.35 -40.79
N GLY A 83 4.75 17.18 -41.44
CA GLY A 83 5.84 17.94 -40.84
C GLY A 83 7.23 17.55 -41.37
N TYR A 84 8.19 18.48 -41.26
CA TYR A 84 9.55 18.27 -41.77
C TYR A 84 10.18 16.99 -41.19
N ARG A 85 10.56 16.07 -42.08
CA ARG A 85 11.13 14.76 -41.73
C ARG A 85 10.22 13.85 -40.89
N ALA A 86 8.90 14.07 -40.88
CA ALA A 86 7.97 13.13 -40.25
C ALA A 86 7.93 11.81 -41.03
N LYS A 87 7.94 10.67 -40.32
CA LYS A 87 7.92 9.33 -40.96
C LYS A 87 6.82 8.46 -40.37
N SER A 88 5.88 8.06 -41.22
CA SER A 88 4.79 7.13 -40.95
C SER A 88 5.08 5.85 -41.72
N LYS A 89 5.67 4.84 -41.08
CA LYS A 89 6.35 3.74 -41.78
C LYS A 89 5.53 2.46 -41.98
N ALA A 90 4.48 2.28 -41.19
CA ALA A 90 3.63 1.08 -41.18
C ALA A 90 2.17 1.45 -41.43
N ASP A 91 1.30 0.44 -41.56
CA ASP A 91 -0.09 0.65 -41.93
C ASP A 91 -0.87 1.38 -40.82
N ASN A 92 -1.82 2.23 -41.22
CA ASN A 92 -2.66 3.07 -40.36
C ASN A 92 -1.91 3.98 -39.38
N THR A 93 -0.63 4.24 -39.64
CA THR A 93 0.18 5.08 -38.75
C THR A 93 -0.13 6.55 -38.88
N VAL A 94 0.08 7.30 -37.80
CA VAL A 94 -0.01 8.77 -37.77
C VAL A 94 1.28 9.35 -37.21
N ALA A 95 1.98 10.16 -38.00
CA ALA A 95 3.21 10.86 -37.65
C ALA A 95 3.05 12.36 -37.90
N ILE A 96 2.81 13.16 -36.86
CA ILE A 96 2.58 14.61 -36.97
C ILE A 96 3.64 15.40 -36.20
N GLY A 97 4.55 16.05 -36.94
CA GLY A 97 5.44 17.10 -36.50
C GLY A 97 6.90 16.91 -36.91
N ASN A 98 7.80 17.74 -36.39
CA ASN A 98 9.19 17.77 -36.84
C ASN A 98 9.97 16.56 -36.33
N LEU A 99 10.57 15.78 -37.25
CA LEU A 99 11.40 14.60 -36.96
C LEU A 99 10.68 13.43 -36.27
N VAL A 100 9.35 13.42 -36.20
CA VAL A 100 8.61 12.34 -35.51
C VAL A 100 8.56 11.06 -36.33
N GLN A 101 8.44 9.92 -35.66
CA GLN A 101 8.43 8.61 -36.31
C GLN A 101 7.38 7.67 -35.70
N ALA A 102 6.37 7.28 -36.49
CA ALA A 102 5.48 6.16 -36.20
C ALA A 102 5.91 4.97 -37.05
N SER A 103 6.39 3.89 -36.42
CA SER A 103 7.12 2.82 -37.13
C SER A 103 6.45 1.45 -37.15
N ASN A 104 5.31 1.29 -36.47
CA ASN A 104 4.61 0.02 -36.35
C ASN A 104 3.10 0.21 -36.55
N THR A 105 2.37 -0.85 -36.89
CA THR A 105 0.95 -0.78 -37.29
C THR A 105 0.12 -0.07 -36.22
N ASP A 106 -0.81 0.78 -36.66
CA ASP A 106 -1.72 1.58 -35.82
C ASP A 106 -1.02 2.55 -34.83
N ALA A 107 0.30 2.75 -34.95
CA ALA A 107 1.05 3.63 -34.06
C ALA A 107 0.81 5.13 -34.35
N ILE A 108 0.77 5.94 -33.30
CA ILE A 108 0.55 7.39 -33.35
C ILE A 108 1.73 8.10 -32.69
N ALA A 109 2.46 8.91 -33.45
CA ALA A 109 3.53 9.79 -32.99
C ALA A 109 3.19 11.25 -33.29
N ILE A 110 3.04 12.09 -32.27
CA ILE A 110 2.71 13.52 -32.44
C ILE A 110 3.68 14.36 -31.60
N GLY A 111 4.29 15.37 -32.20
CA GLY A 111 5.18 16.26 -31.47
C GLY A 111 6.37 16.80 -32.25
N SER A 112 7.53 16.87 -31.60
CA SER A 112 8.73 17.40 -32.25
C SER A 112 10.01 16.79 -31.69
N ARG A 113 11.13 16.99 -32.39
CA ARG A 113 12.47 16.65 -31.91
C ARG A 113 12.68 15.15 -31.70
N GLY A 114 12.05 14.32 -32.54
CA GLY A 114 12.35 12.89 -32.62
C GLY A 114 11.38 11.95 -31.90
N VAL A 115 10.19 12.42 -31.48
CA VAL A 115 9.16 11.57 -30.85
C VAL A 115 8.97 10.27 -31.64
N ALA A 116 8.95 9.14 -30.94
CA ALA A 116 8.92 7.82 -31.55
C ALA A 116 7.82 6.93 -30.97
N ALA A 117 6.94 6.43 -31.84
CA ALA A 117 5.99 5.35 -31.54
C ALA A 117 6.38 4.13 -32.37
N SER A 118 7.00 3.13 -31.73
CA SER A 118 7.53 1.93 -32.40
C SER A 118 6.91 0.63 -31.92
N GLY A 119 6.08 0.67 -30.87
CA GLY A 119 5.21 -0.45 -30.51
C GLY A 119 3.99 -0.51 -31.42
N GLU A 120 3.47 -1.72 -31.67
CA GLU A 120 2.18 -1.89 -32.33
C GLU A 120 1.08 -1.20 -31.51
N SER A 121 0.17 -0.48 -32.15
CA SER A 121 -0.90 0.29 -31.47
C SER A 121 -0.39 1.26 -30.39
N SER A 122 0.88 1.69 -30.46
CA SER A 122 1.48 2.58 -29.44
C SER A 122 1.19 4.06 -29.72
N ILE A 123 1.14 4.87 -28.66
CA ILE A 123 0.87 6.30 -28.74
C ILE A 123 2.01 7.08 -28.07
N ALA A 124 2.73 7.91 -28.83
CA ALA A 124 3.76 8.82 -28.34
C ALA A 124 3.39 10.28 -28.64
N ILE A 125 3.18 11.11 -27.63
CA ILE A 125 2.79 12.52 -27.79
C ILE A 125 3.67 13.42 -26.90
N GLY A 126 4.49 14.28 -27.50
CA GLY A 126 5.32 15.22 -26.72
C GLY A 126 6.52 15.79 -27.46
N SER A 127 7.62 15.98 -26.74
CA SER A 127 8.89 16.46 -27.26
C SER A 127 10.07 15.87 -26.48
N LYS A 128 11.22 16.53 -26.57
CA LYS A 128 12.43 16.18 -25.84
C LYS A 128 12.51 16.96 -24.53
N ALA A 129 12.72 16.25 -23.42
CA ALA A 129 13.10 16.81 -22.13
C ALA A 129 14.50 16.30 -21.74
N ASP A 130 15.47 17.20 -21.59
CA ASP A 130 16.88 16.88 -21.36
C ASP A 130 17.45 15.91 -22.40
N ALA A 131 17.86 14.70 -21.98
CA ALA A 131 18.34 13.64 -22.86
C ALA A 131 17.22 12.71 -23.34
N ALA A 132 16.04 12.74 -22.71
CA ALA A 132 14.93 11.85 -23.00
C ALA A 132 14.03 12.41 -24.10
N ILE A 133 13.63 11.55 -25.03
CA ILE A 133 12.68 11.83 -26.10
C ILE A 133 11.42 11.05 -25.82
N THR A 134 10.23 11.65 -26.01
CA THR A 134 8.97 10.93 -25.84
C THR A 134 8.96 9.68 -26.73
N THR A 135 8.88 8.50 -26.10
CA THR A 135 9.05 7.20 -26.76
C THR A 135 8.02 6.21 -26.24
N ALA A 136 7.21 5.65 -27.14
CA ALA A 136 6.31 4.53 -26.88
C ALA A 136 6.76 3.33 -27.72
N SER A 137 7.49 2.38 -27.11
CA SER A 137 8.08 1.23 -27.84
C SER A 137 7.49 -0.11 -27.44
N GLY A 138 6.75 -0.20 -26.33
CA GLY A 138 5.99 -1.40 -25.98
C GLY A 138 4.72 -1.52 -26.81
N SER A 139 4.26 -2.74 -27.07
CA SER A 139 2.97 -2.99 -27.74
C SER A 139 1.83 -2.43 -26.89
N GLY A 140 0.92 -1.66 -27.50
CA GLY A 140 -0.19 -0.98 -26.81
C GLY A 140 0.26 0.06 -25.77
N SER A 141 1.51 0.51 -25.80
CA SER A 141 2.04 1.47 -24.83
C SER A 141 1.63 2.90 -25.13
N ILE A 142 1.51 3.72 -24.09
CA ILE A 142 1.12 5.13 -24.18
C ILE A 142 2.18 5.99 -23.48
N ALA A 143 2.86 6.87 -24.20
CA ALA A 143 3.80 7.86 -23.68
C ALA A 143 3.31 9.28 -24.02
N ILE A 144 2.87 10.05 -23.04
CA ILE A 144 2.34 11.41 -23.23
C ILE A 144 3.04 12.37 -22.27
N GLY A 145 3.73 13.36 -22.81
CA GLY A 145 4.53 14.34 -22.08
C GLY A 145 5.98 14.39 -22.56
N ASP A 146 6.64 15.53 -22.37
CA ASP A 146 8.01 15.73 -22.84
C ASP A 146 8.99 14.76 -22.16
N GLY A 147 9.70 13.97 -22.96
CA GLY A 147 10.61 12.93 -22.47
C GLY A 147 9.92 11.76 -21.75
N ALA A 148 8.61 11.56 -21.90
CA ALA A 148 7.92 10.39 -21.35
C ALA A 148 8.35 9.11 -22.08
N VAL A 149 8.66 8.04 -21.33
CA VAL A 149 9.16 6.78 -21.88
C VAL A 149 8.25 5.62 -21.45
N ALA A 150 7.55 5.01 -22.41
CA ALA A 150 6.74 3.81 -22.21
C ALA A 150 7.32 2.66 -23.07
N THR A 151 8.20 1.85 -22.49
CA THR A 151 8.90 0.77 -23.23
C THR A 151 8.38 -0.62 -22.89
N GLY A 152 7.60 -0.77 -21.82
CA GLY A 152 6.92 -2.02 -21.49
C GLY A 152 5.64 -2.19 -22.30
N ASP A 153 5.28 -3.43 -22.64
CA ASP A 153 3.98 -3.70 -23.26
C ASP A 153 2.84 -3.36 -22.31
N TRP A 154 1.76 -2.81 -22.88
CA TRP A 154 0.57 -2.30 -22.18
C TRP A 154 0.88 -1.27 -21.08
N SER A 155 2.02 -0.59 -21.20
CA SER A 155 2.45 0.42 -20.23
C SER A 155 1.89 1.82 -20.54
N VAL A 156 1.71 2.63 -19.51
CA VAL A 156 1.22 4.01 -19.61
C VAL A 156 2.18 4.94 -18.88
N ALA A 157 2.73 5.94 -19.57
CA ALA A 157 3.59 6.97 -19.03
C ALA A 157 2.98 8.34 -19.38
N LEU A 158 2.40 9.02 -18.39
CA LEU A 158 1.70 10.30 -18.52
C LEU A 158 2.33 11.37 -17.63
N GLY A 159 3.11 12.26 -18.23
CA GLY A 159 3.79 13.36 -17.56
C GLY A 159 5.21 13.59 -18.10
N THR A 160 5.77 14.76 -17.80
CA THR A 160 7.17 15.06 -18.18
C THR A 160 8.13 14.10 -17.48
N MET A 161 9.04 13.50 -18.24
CA MET A 161 10.06 12.54 -17.75
C MET A 161 9.50 11.34 -16.97
N THR A 162 8.26 10.90 -17.21
CA THR A 162 7.75 9.62 -16.66
C THR A 162 8.41 8.42 -17.31
N GLU A 163 8.60 7.34 -16.55
CA GLU A 163 9.14 6.09 -17.08
C GLU A 163 8.21 4.90 -16.74
N ALA A 164 7.69 4.22 -17.76
CA ALA A 164 6.94 2.97 -17.63
C ALA A 164 7.67 1.88 -18.44
N LYS A 165 8.75 1.34 -17.89
CA LYS A 165 9.67 0.44 -18.61
C LYS A 165 9.31 -1.05 -18.52
N GLY A 166 8.65 -1.48 -17.44
CA GLY A 166 8.17 -2.85 -17.24
C GLY A 166 6.77 -3.08 -17.82
N LEU A 167 6.41 -4.36 -17.99
CA LEU A 167 5.09 -4.78 -18.49
C LEU A 167 3.98 -4.27 -17.56
N ASN A 168 2.87 -3.79 -18.13
CA ASN A 168 1.69 -3.30 -17.41
C ASN A 168 1.97 -2.14 -16.42
N ASN A 169 3.09 -1.43 -16.56
CA ASN A 169 3.39 -0.31 -15.67
C ASN A 169 2.52 0.90 -16.00
N VAL A 170 2.09 1.63 -14.98
CA VAL A 170 1.34 2.89 -15.10
C VAL A 170 2.10 3.96 -14.32
N ALA A 171 2.57 5.01 -14.97
CA ALA A 171 3.30 6.12 -14.40
C ALA A 171 2.55 7.42 -14.71
N LEU A 172 2.08 8.11 -13.66
CA LEU A 172 1.27 9.32 -13.74
C LEU A 172 1.92 10.44 -12.92
N GLY A 173 2.37 11.50 -13.58
CA GLY A 173 2.95 12.70 -12.96
C GLY A 173 4.45 12.83 -13.20
N VAL A 174 4.98 14.06 -13.07
CA VAL A 174 6.38 14.38 -13.42
C VAL A 174 7.37 13.43 -12.71
N ASN A 175 8.26 12.78 -13.45
CA ASN A 175 9.21 11.78 -12.94
C ASN A 175 8.59 10.57 -12.20
N ALA A 176 7.32 10.22 -12.42
CA ALA A 176 6.74 9.02 -11.83
C ALA A 176 7.41 7.75 -12.40
N CYS A 177 7.59 6.74 -11.53
CA CYS A 177 8.26 5.46 -11.80
C CYS A 177 9.68 5.61 -12.41
N LYS A 178 10.35 6.74 -12.17
CA LYS A 178 11.73 6.93 -12.65
C LYS A 178 12.63 5.82 -12.14
N GLY A 179 13.39 5.20 -13.05
CA GLY A 179 14.31 4.10 -12.77
C GLY A 179 13.66 2.74 -12.50
N VAL A 180 12.32 2.65 -12.51
CA VAL A 180 11.59 1.40 -12.31
C VAL A 180 11.65 0.55 -13.58
N THR A 181 12.22 -0.64 -13.46
CA THR A 181 12.37 -1.62 -14.56
C THR A 181 11.48 -2.85 -14.40
N GLY A 182 11.06 -3.13 -13.17
CA GLY A 182 10.13 -4.19 -12.83
C GLY A 182 8.72 -3.98 -13.38
N SER A 183 7.97 -5.06 -13.52
CA SER A 183 6.60 -5.04 -14.08
C SER A 183 5.52 -4.85 -13.00
N ASN A 184 4.29 -4.54 -13.44
CA ASN A 184 3.07 -4.40 -12.63
C ASN A 184 3.14 -3.30 -11.55
N LYS A 185 3.79 -2.17 -11.86
CA LYS A 185 3.92 -1.01 -10.97
C LYS A 185 2.98 0.10 -11.39
N THR A 186 2.22 0.65 -10.45
CA THR A 186 1.42 1.86 -10.68
C THR A 186 1.96 3.00 -9.82
N CYS A 187 2.60 4.00 -10.41
CA CYS A 187 3.10 5.20 -9.73
C CYS A 187 2.19 6.40 -10.03
N ILE A 188 1.57 6.97 -9.00
CA ILE A 188 0.65 8.10 -9.10
C ILE A 188 1.20 9.28 -8.28
N GLY A 189 1.54 10.38 -8.95
CA GLY A 189 2.08 11.60 -8.36
C GLY A 189 3.52 11.87 -8.80
N ALA A 190 3.94 13.13 -8.67
CA ALA A 190 5.29 13.53 -9.04
C ALA A 190 6.35 12.82 -8.20
N ASN A 191 7.38 12.27 -8.85
CA ASN A 191 8.45 11.45 -8.25
C ASN A 191 7.95 10.22 -7.47
N SER A 192 6.71 9.76 -7.72
CA SER A 192 6.19 8.55 -7.09
C SER A 192 6.85 7.29 -7.65
N GLY A 193 6.89 6.23 -6.84
CA GLY A 193 7.53 4.96 -7.18
C GLY A 193 8.58 4.55 -6.14
N PRO A 194 9.06 3.30 -6.20
CA PRO A 194 10.20 2.85 -5.41
C PRO A 194 11.47 3.56 -5.89
N SER A 195 12.45 3.70 -5.00
CA SER A 195 13.78 4.17 -5.40
C SER A 195 14.49 3.10 -6.22
N ASP A 196 15.33 3.50 -7.18
CA ASP A 196 16.06 2.57 -8.07
C ASP A 196 16.92 1.54 -7.32
N SER A 197 17.30 1.83 -6.06
CA SER A 197 18.05 0.94 -5.19
C SER A 197 17.20 -0.10 -4.45
N GLU A 198 15.87 0.05 -4.45
CA GLU A 198 14.95 -0.89 -3.82
C GLU A 198 14.69 -2.08 -4.73
N ALA A 199 14.63 -3.29 -4.17
CA ALA A 199 14.34 -4.51 -4.93
C ALA A 199 13.02 -4.39 -5.72
N GLN A 200 12.04 -3.67 -5.17
CA GLN A 200 10.75 -3.39 -5.78
C GLN A 200 10.84 -2.57 -7.07
N ALA A 201 11.91 -1.80 -7.29
CA ALA A 201 12.12 -1.10 -8.55
C ALA A 201 12.40 -2.07 -9.72
N SER A 202 12.90 -3.27 -9.43
CA SER A 202 13.26 -4.28 -10.43
C SER A 202 12.39 -5.55 -10.42
N ASP A 203 11.62 -5.80 -9.36
CA ASP A 203 10.78 -7.00 -9.25
C ASP A 203 9.47 -6.90 -10.04
N ASN A 204 8.71 -8.00 -10.13
CA ASN A 204 7.43 -8.05 -10.84
C ASN A 204 6.21 -8.05 -9.90
N SER A 205 6.37 -7.59 -8.65
CA SER A 205 5.28 -7.51 -7.67
C SER A 205 4.21 -6.51 -8.09
N ASN A 206 2.94 -6.79 -7.76
CA ASN A 206 1.82 -5.89 -8.05
C ASN A 206 1.76 -4.82 -6.96
N VAL A 207 2.19 -3.59 -7.23
CA VAL A 207 2.25 -2.52 -6.23
C VAL A 207 1.80 -1.18 -6.81
N VAL A 208 0.94 -0.49 -6.07
CA VAL A 208 0.52 0.89 -6.34
C VAL A 208 1.25 1.83 -5.37
N TYR A 209 2.04 2.75 -5.92
CA TYR A 209 2.71 3.85 -5.23
C TYR A 209 1.91 5.12 -5.45
N ILE A 210 1.48 5.78 -4.37
CA ILE A 210 0.77 7.06 -4.44
C ILE A 210 1.62 8.09 -3.70
N GLY A 211 2.26 8.98 -4.47
CA GLY A 211 3.18 10.01 -3.97
C GLY A 211 4.55 9.48 -3.53
N THR A 212 5.21 10.27 -2.70
CA THR A 212 6.53 10.06 -2.10
C THR A 212 6.44 9.85 -0.59
N THR A 213 7.57 9.61 0.08
CA THR A 213 7.67 9.53 1.54
C THR A 213 7.22 10.79 2.29
N SER A 214 7.19 11.95 1.62
CA SER A 214 6.72 13.22 2.17
C SER A 214 5.29 13.59 1.74
N SER A 215 4.66 12.77 0.90
CA SER A 215 3.31 13.05 0.38
C SER A 215 2.24 12.76 1.41
N THR A 216 1.22 13.62 1.47
CA THR A 216 -0.02 13.34 2.20
C THR A 216 -1.10 12.91 1.20
N VAL A 217 -1.61 11.68 1.37
CA VAL A 217 -2.78 11.21 0.62
C VAL A 217 -4.04 11.58 1.41
N TYR A 218 -4.79 12.56 0.91
CA TYR A 218 -6.05 13.00 1.50
C TYR A 218 -7.24 12.35 0.78
N ILE A 219 -8.01 11.53 1.49
CA ILE A 219 -9.23 10.89 0.99
C ILE A 219 -10.42 11.54 1.71
N PRO A 220 -11.23 12.37 1.04
CA PRO A 220 -12.36 13.05 1.68
C PRO A 220 -13.50 12.09 2.08
N GLY A 221 -13.56 10.92 1.44
CA GLY A 221 -14.52 9.86 1.74
C GLY A 221 -13.90 8.67 2.46
N ASN A 222 -14.45 7.48 2.21
CA ASN A 222 -13.98 6.24 2.83
C ASN A 222 -12.95 5.52 1.93
N LEU A 223 -11.93 4.93 2.55
CA LEU A 223 -11.11 3.89 1.91
C LEU A 223 -11.70 2.52 2.29
N VAL A 224 -12.28 1.82 1.32
CA VAL A 224 -12.83 0.47 1.51
C VAL A 224 -11.82 -0.56 1.01
N VAL A 225 -11.44 -1.50 1.87
CA VAL A 225 -10.51 -2.59 1.54
C VAL A 225 -11.25 -3.91 1.71
N GLY A 226 -11.40 -4.69 0.63
CA GLY A 226 -12.19 -5.92 0.64
C GLY A 226 -11.48 -7.15 1.23
N LYS A 227 -10.22 -7.00 1.66
CA LYS A 227 -9.37 -8.02 2.30
C LYS A 227 -8.56 -7.35 3.41
N ASP A 228 -7.39 -7.91 3.73
CA ASP A 228 -6.50 -7.36 4.75
C ASP A 228 -5.97 -5.98 4.36
N LEU A 229 -6.04 -5.04 5.31
CA LEU A 229 -5.35 -3.76 5.26
C LEU A 229 -4.08 -3.85 6.11
N LEU A 230 -2.92 -3.86 5.47
CA LEU A 230 -1.63 -3.66 6.13
C LEU A 230 -1.35 -2.16 6.21
N ALA A 231 -1.60 -1.54 7.36
CA ALA A 231 -1.30 -0.13 7.62
C ALA A 231 -0.08 -0.01 8.54
N GLY A 232 0.86 0.89 8.22
CA GLY A 232 2.12 1.09 8.95
C GLY A 232 3.33 1.03 8.03
N ALA A 233 4.46 1.58 8.46
CA ALA A 233 5.68 1.51 7.65
C ALA A 233 6.35 0.14 7.82
N ARG A 234 6.82 -0.42 6.71
CA ARG A 234 7.74 -1.57 6.73
C ARG A 234 9.08 -1.08 7.26
N SER A 235 9.53 -1.62 8.39
CA SER A 235 10.84 -1.34 8.97
C SER A 235 11.92 -1.55 7.90
N VAL A 236 12.58 -0.47 7.49
CA VAL A 236 13.83 -0.50 6.74
C VAL A 236 14.94 -0.11 7.71
N ASN A 237 15.36 -1.10 8.51
CA ASN A 237 16.64 -1.14 9.23
C ASN A 237 16.98 0.06 10.15
N ASP A 238 16.00 0.83 10.64
CA ASP A 238 16.25 2.01 11.48
C ASP A 238 15.80 1.86 12.95
N ASN A 239 15.29 0.68 13.34
CA ASN A 239 14.67 0.45 14.66
C ASN A 239 13.57 1.48 15.02
N ALA A 240 13.00 2.20 14.04
CA ALA A 240 11.98 3.21 14.28
C ALA A 240 10.57 2.59 14.33
N ASN A 241 9.81 2.98 15.35
CA ASN A 241 8.39 2.65 15.46
C ASN A 241 7.55 3.69 14.71
N TYR A 242 7.01 3.30 13.56
CA TYR A 242 6.09 4.13 12.79
C TYR A 242 4.69 4.00 13.38
N LYS A 243 4.25 5.03 14.10
CA LYS A 243 2.93 5.05 14.75
C LYS A 243 1.83 5.24 13.71
N ILE A 244 0.83 4.37 13.74
CA ILE A 244 -0.45 4.61 13.06
C ILE A 244 -1.27 5.53 13.97
N TYR A 245 -1.52 6.76 13.53
CA TYR A 245 -2.36 7.70 14.26
C TYR A 245 -3.81 7.55 13.80
N LEU A 246 -4.63 6.84 14.56
CA LEU A 246 -6.07 6.82 14.39
C LEU A 246 -6.68 7.92 15.26
N LYS A 247 -7.10 9.02 14.65
CA LYS A 247 -7.74 10.14 15.35
C LYS A 247 -9.21 10.22 14.96
N GLY A 248 -10.11 9.92 15.90
CA GLY A 248 -11.50 10.35 15.78
C GLY A 248 -11.58 11.88 15.80
N GLY A 249 -12.15 12.51 14.79
CA GLY A 249 -12.57 13.92 14.87
C GLY A 249 -13.79 14.04 15.81
N ASN A 250 -14.00 15.11 16.56
CA ASN A 250 -13.92 16.51 16.14
C ASN A 250 -13.65 17.48 17.31
N LYS A 251 -13.20 18.71 17.00
CA LYS A 251 -13.07 19.80 17.98
C LYS A 251 -14.47 20.19 18.49
N GLY A 252 -14.87 19.69 19.66
CA GLY A 252 -16.07 20.15 20.38
C GLY A 252 -17.27 19.21 20.48
N ALA A 253 -17.20 17.95 20.04
CA ALA A 253 -18.30 16.99 20.21
C ALA A 253 -17.80 15.60 20.65
N TYR A 254 -18.51 14.99 21.60
CA TYR A 254 -18.19 13.71 22.24
C TYR A 254 -18.46 12.48 21.34
N SER A 255 -17.74 12.34 20.23
CA SER A 255 -17.70 11.08 19.45
C SER A 255 -16.28 10.54 19.37
N SER A 256 -15.82 9.98 20.48
CA SER A 256 -14.47 9.40 20.70
C SER A 256 -14.22 8.03 20.06
N TRP A 257 -15.03 7.60 19.09
CA TRP A 257 -15.07 6.19 18.70
C TRP A 257 -14.26 5.98 17.41
N VAL A 258 -13.06 5.43 17.56
CA VAL A 258 -12.40 4.71 16.47
C VAL A 258 -12.99 3.30 16.49
N TYR A 259 -13.92 3.01 15.58
CA TYR A 259 -14.49 1.67 15.46
C TYR A 259 -13.51 0.80 14.68
N LEU A 260 -12.79 -0.05 15.42
CA LEU A 260 -12.05 -1.19 14.86
C LEU A 260 -12.92 -2.43 15.03
N GLY A 261 -13.98 -2.53 14.24
CA GLY A 261 -14.83 -3.70 14.19
C GLY A 261 -14.70 -4.38 12.83
N THR A 262 -14.65 -5.70 12.83
CA THR A 262 -14.91 -6.50 11.64
C THR A 262 -16.42 -6.59 11.49
N ASP A 263 -17.02 -5.73 10.68
CA ASP A 263 -18.38 -6.01 10.20
C ASP A 263 -18.25 -7.03 9.08
N ASP A 264 -18.82 -8.22 9.26
CA ASP A 264 -19.27 -8.91 8.08
C ASP A 264 -20.43 -8.10 7.50
N TYR A 265 -20.53 -8.01 6.17
CA TYR A 265 -21.64 -7.30 5.52
C TYR A 265 -23.01 -7.98 5.77
N LYS A 266 -23.08 -8.91 6.74
CA LYS A 266 -24.21 -9.79 7.06
C LYS A 266 -24.54 -9.84 8.54
N GLY A 267 -24.38 -8.73 9.28
CA GLY A 267 -25.14 -8.47 10.51
C GLY A 267 -25.16 -9.62 11.53
N GLY A 268 -24.00 -10.25 11.74
CA GLY A 268 -23.76 -11.20 12.82
C GLY A 268 -22.79 -10.60 13.84
N ASP A 269 -23.20 -10.59 15.09
CA ASP A 269 -22.55 -10.04 16.27
C ASP A 269 -21.26 -10.79 16.67
N ASP A 270 -20.14 -10.55 15.99
CA ASP A 270 -18.83 -11.10 16.39
C ASP A 270 -17.80 -10.01 16.71
N ASN A 271 -17.70 -9.68 18.00
CA ASN A 271 -16.61 -8.90 18.56
C ASN A 271 -15.28 -9.68 18.53
N PHE A 272 -14.26 -9.07 17.93
CA PHE A 272 -12.84 -9.21 18.27
C PHE A 272 -12.29 -10.65 18.40
N TYR A 273 -11.79 -11.20 17.27
CA TYR A 273 -10.89 -12.36 17.33
C TYR A 273 -9.62 -11.98 18.10
N LYS A 274 -9.46 -12.57 19.27
CA LYS A 274 -8.30 -12.43 20.16
C LYS A 274 -7.09 -13.11 19.49
N VAL A 275 -6.34 -12.38 18.68
CA VAL A 275 -4.98 -12.76 18.29
C VAL A 275 -3.99 -11.92 19.10
N ASN A 276 -2.97 -12.61 19.60
CA ASN A 276 -1.86 -12.18 20.46
C ASN A 276 -1.62 -10.65 20.54
N SER A 277 -1.38 -10.18 21.77
CA SER A 277 -1.10 -8.80 22.16
C SER A 277 -0.43 -7.95 21.06
N VAL A 278 -1.21 -7.07 20.44
CA VAL A 278 -0.69 -5.99 19.60
C VAL A 278 -0.32 -4.84 20.52
N SER A 279 0.99 -4.64 20.72
CA SER A 279 1.53 -3.50 21.47
C SER A 279 1.52 -2.25 20.58
N VAL A 280 0.43 -1.50 20.60
CA VAL A 280 0.40 -0.13 20.10
C VAL A 280 0.75 0.79 21.26
N GLY A 281 1.99 1.30 21.29
CA GLY A 281 2.40 2.22 22.37
C GLY A 281 1.53 3.48 22.42
N PRO A 282 1.55 4.28 23.49
CA PRO A 282 1.47 3.92 24.92
C PRO A 282 0.03 3.57 25.37
N TYR A 283 -0.87 3.22 24.45
CA TYR A 283 -2.24 2.83 24.78
C TYR A 283 -2.38 1.30 24.80
N ASN A 284 -2.09 0.71 25.96
CA ASN A 284 -2.46 -0.68 26.23
C ASN A 284 -3.98 -0.78 26.38
N ILE A 285 -4.64 -1.36 25.38
CA ILE A 285 -6.02 -1.84 25.50
C ILE A 285 -5.98 -3.05 26.43
N TYR A 286 -6.30 -2.79 27.71
CA TYR A 286 -6.60 -3.71 28.80
C TYR A 286 -5.86 -5.06 28.82
N GLY A 287 -4.79 -5.12 29.61
CA GLY A 287 -4.15 -6.38 29.95
C GLY A 287 -2.82 -6.30 30.70
N ASN A 288 -2.52 -5.19 31.38
CA ASN A 288 -1.29 -5.12 32.18
C ASN A 288 -1.57 -5.62 33.61
N THR A 289 -1.12 -6.84 33.92
CA THR A 289 -1.17 -7.45 35.27
C THR A 289 0.12 -7.22 36.08
N SER A 290 1.04 -6.37 35.62
CA SER A 290 2.20 -5.99 36.43
C SER A 290 1.84 -4.86 37.39
N ILE A 291 1.43 -5.23 38.61
CA ILE A 291 1.22 -4.27 39.70
C ILE A 291 2.57 -3.95 40.33
N SER A 292 3.09 -2.74 40.12
CA SER A 292 4.32 -2.28 40.78
C SER A 292 4.11 -2.18 42.29
N SER A 293 4.96 -2.84 43.08
CA SER A 293 4.81 -3.00 44.54
C SER A 293 6.01 -2.45 45.35
N ASP A 294 6.90 -1.68 44.70
CA ASP A 294 8.13 -1.11 45.28
C ASP A 294 7.81 -0.23 46.52
N ARG A 295 8.63 -0.33 47.58
CA ARG A 295 8.46 0.41 48.83
C ARG A 295 8.45 1.93 48.62
N ARG A 296 9.17 2.44 47.61
CA ARG A 296 9.22 3.88 47.27
C ARG A 296 7.90 4.43 46.74
N LEU A 297 6.99 3.54 46.33
CA LEU A 297 5.67 3.89 45.81
C LEU A 297 4.59 3.86 46.90
N LYS A 298 4.94 3.62 48.17
CA LYS A 298 3.98 3.37 49.25
C LYS A 298 4.29 4.19 50.50
N TYR A 299 3.26 4.78 51.10
CA TYR A 299 3.31 5.23 52.48
C TYR A 299 3.16 4.02 53.40
N ILE A 300 4.20 3.72 54.18
CA ILE A 300 4.23 2.54 55.04
C ILE A 300 3.57 2.87 56.38
N GLY A 301 2.46 2.19 56.66
CA GLY A 301 1.74 2.26 57.95
C GLY A 301 2.23 1.21 58.97
N GLN A 302 1.41 0.93 59.98
CA GLN A 302 1.67 -0.14 60.95
C GLN A 302 1.60 -1.52 60.30
N GLU A 303 2.27 -2.51 60.90
CA GLU A 303 2.25 -3.89 60.44
C GLU A 303 0.83 -4.48 60.54
N PHE A 304 0.46 -5.29 59.54
CA PHE A 304 -0.81 -5.99 59.53
C PHE A 304 -0.74 -7.24 60.41
N THR A 305 -1.43 -7.21 61.55
CA THR A 305 -1.35 -8.25 62.60
C THR A 305 -2.56 -9.17 62.69
N SER A 306 -3.59 -8.96 61.86
CA SER A 306 -4.74 -9.88 61.85
C SER A 306 -4.27 -11.28 61.46
N GLY A 307 -4.74 -12.31 62.16
CA GLY A 307 -4.22 -13.66 62.04
C GLY A 307 -5.24 -14.72 62.45
N LEU A 308 -4.81 -15.70 63.25
CA LEU A 308 -5.60 -16.90 63.50
C LEU A 308 -6.95 -16.62 64.18
N ASP A 309 -6.98 -15.62 65.07
CA ASP A 309 -8.16 -15.20 65.82
C ASP A 309 -9.32 -14.75 64.90
N LYS A 310 -9.01 -14.01 63.84
CA LYS A 310 -9.99 -13.54 62.85
C LYS A 310 -10.32 -14.61 61.82
N ILE A 311 -9.32 -15.36 61.34
CA ILE A 311 -9.55 -16.43 60.36
C ILE A 311 -10.51 -17.49 60.91
N ARG A 312 -10.43 -17.81 62.20
CA ARG A 312 -11.35 -18.77 62.86
C ARG A 312 -12.81 -18.33 62.91
N GLN A 313 -13.10 -17.05 62.71
CA GLN A 313 -14.47 -16.51 62.70
C GLN A 313 -15.11 -16.56 61.31
N LEU A 314 -14.34 -16.87 60.26
CA LEU A 314 -14.83 -16.90 58.89
C LEU A 314 -15.61 -18.18 58.60
N ASN A 315 -16.77 -18.01 57.95
CA ASN A 315 -17.53 -19.11 57.37
C ASN A 315 -17.28 -19.16 55.85
N VAL A 316 -16.98 -20.34 55.33
CA VAL A 316 -16.79 -20.60 53.90
C VAL A 316 -17.98 -21.37 53.38
N PHE A 317 -18.53 -20.92 52.25
CA PHE A 317 -19.73 -21.48 51.64
C PHE A 317 -19.44 -21.93 50.21
N ASN A 318 -20.08 -23.03 49.83
CA ASN A 318 -20.28 -23.36 48.42
C ASN A 318 -21.51 -22.60 47.93
N TYR A 319 -21.42 -21.96 46.77
CA TYR A 319 -22.54 -21.21 46.20
C TYR A 319 -22.51 -21.20 44.67
N THR A 320 -23.62 -20.82 44.08
CA THR A 320 -23.77 -20.54 42.65
C THR A 320 -24.41 -19.17 42.49
N PHE A 321 -24.15 -18.49 41.36
CA PHE A 321 -24.76 -17.20 41.10
C PHE A 321 -26.19 -17.35 40.59
N LYS A 322 -27.12 -16.54 41.12
CA LYS A 322 -28.54 -16.59 40.73
C LYS A 322 -28.79 -16.32 39.24
N LYS A 323 -27.91 -15.54 38.60
CA LYS A 323 -27.99 -15.19 37.17
C LYS A 323 -27.16 -16.10 36.27
N ASP A 324 -26.40 -17.03 36.84
CA ASP A 324 -25.63 -18.00 36.06
C ASP A 324 -26.51 -19.22 35.75
N GLU A 325 -26.92 -19.33 34.50
CA GLU A 325 -27.76 -20.44 34.02
C GLU A 325 -27.03 -21.79 34.05
N THR A 326 -25.70 -21.78 33.95
CA THR A 326 -24.86 -22.98 34.00
C THR A 326 -24.66 -23.52 35.43
N LYS A 327 -25.05 -22.73 36.44
CA LYS A 327 -24.90 -23.04 37.87
C LYS A 327 -23.48 -23.48 38.23
N THR A 328 -22.48 -22.75 37.73
CA THR A 328 -21.07 -23.01 38.01
C THR A 328 -20.82 -22.96 39.52
N PRO A 329 -20.25 -24.04 40.13
CA PRO A 329 -19.95 -24.05 41.55
C PRO A 329 -18.80 -23.11 41.90
N HIS A 330 -18.99 -22.34 42.98
CA HIS A 330 -17.96 -21.47 43.55
C HIS A 330 -17.81 -21.73 45.05
N VAL A 331 -16.62 -21.40 45.57
CA VAL A 331 -16.29 -21.44 47.00
C VAL A 331 -15.87 -20.05 47.43
N GLY A 332 -16.40 -19.56 48.54
CA GLY A 332 -16.01 -18.25 49.06
C GLY A 332 -16.74 -17.86 50.33
N VAL A 333 -16.57 -16.59 50.70
CA VAL A 333 -17.17 -15.97 51.88
C VAL A 333 -18.32 -15.05 51.46
N MET A 334 -19.31 -14.89 52.32
CA MET A 334 -20.37 -13.90 52.12
C MET A 334 -19.88 -12.52 52.56
N ALA A 335 -20.06 -11.50 51.71
CA ALA A 335 -19.54 -10.17 51.94
C ALA A 335 -20.04 -9.54 53.26
N GLN A 336 -21.29 -9.83 53.64
CA GLN A 336 -21.92 -9.35 54.86
C GLN A 336 -21.26 -9.93 56.13
N ASP A 337 -20.86 -11.20 56.08
CA ASP A 337 -20.18 -11.85 57.21
C ASP A 337 -18.71 -11.46 57.25
N LEU A 338 -18.07 -11.39 56.07
CA LEU A 338 -16.70 -10.90 55.96
C LEU A 338 -16.56 -9.48 56.52
N GLN A 339 -17.53 -8.59 56.27
CA GLN A 339 -17.48 -7.22 56.75
C GLN A 339 -17.44 -7.10 58.29
N LYS A 340 -18.05 -8.04 59.02
CA LYS A 340 -18.03 -8.06 60.49
C LYS A 340 -16.61 -8.34 61.04
N ILE A 341 -15.78 -9.04 60.27
CA ILE A 341 -14.47 -9.54 60.68
C ILE A 341 -13.34 -8.69 60.06
N PHE A 342 -13.50 -8.33 58.78
CA PHE A 342 -12.61 -7.49 57.97
C PHE A 342 -13.41 -6.35 57.32
N PRO A 343 -13.76 -5.29 58.07
CA PRO A 343 -14.60 -4.20 57.56
C PRO A 343 -13.99 -3.48 56.35
N ASN A 344 -12.66 -3.33 56.32
CA ASN A 344 -11.93 -2.68 55.22
C ASN A 344 -11.85 -3.52 53.94
N ALA A 345 -12.08 -4.83 54.04
CA ALA A 345 -12.07 -5.74 52.90
C ALA A 345 -13.39 -5.67 52.10
N VAL A 346 -14.40 -4.94 52.58
CA VAL A 346 -15.72 -4.90 51.97
C VAL A 346 -16.11 -3.47 51.63
N LYS A 347 -16.57 -3.25 50.40
CA LYS A 347 -17.09 -1.96 49.92
C LYS A 347 -18.48 -2.13 49.35
N LYS A 348 -19.32 -1.10 49.51
CA LYS A 348 -20.65 -1.05 48.89
C LYS A 348 -20.53 -0.38 47.51
N GLY A 349 -20.98 -1.08 46.48
CA GLY A 349 -21.07 -0.58 45.11
C GLY A 349 -22.21 0.43 44.95
N ALA A 350 -22.18 1.18 43.84
CA ALA A 350 -23.22 2.15 43.49
C ALA A 350 -24.59 1.49 43.25
N ASP A 351 -24.60 0.22 42.86
CA ASP A 351 -25.77 -0.65 42.68
C ASP A 351 -26.33 -1.21 44.00
N GLY A 352 -25.70 -0.88 45.12
CA GLY A 352 -26.11 -1.31 46.46
C GLY A 352 -25.58 -2.68 46.89
N PHE A 353 -24.92 -3.44 46.02
CA PHE A 353 -24.31 -4.72 46.36
C PHE A 353 -22.95 -4.53 47.05
N LEU A 354 -22.54 -5.52 47.85
CA LEU A 354 -21.24 -5.51 48.51
C LEU A 354 -20.21 -6.26 47.66
N THR A 355 -19.04 -5.65 47.49
CA THR A 355 -17.86 -6.25 46.84
C THR A 355 -16.80 -6.54 47.87
N ILE A 356 -16.04 -7.62 47.69
CA ILE A 356 -14.96 -8.03 48.59
C ILE A 356 -13.59 -7.86 47.93
N ARG A 357 -12.58 -7.57 48.73
CA ARG A 357 -11.16 -7.61 48.37
C ARG A 357 -10.47 -8.70 49.19
N MET A 358 -9.89 -9.69 48.52
CA MET A 358 -9.32 -10.87 49.18
C MET A 358 -7.98 -10.62 49.90
N GLU A 359 -7.30 -9.49 49.62
CA GLU A 359 -5.95 -9.20 50.11
C GLU A 359 -5.86 -9.26 51.65
N ASP A 360 -6.73 -8.54 52.37
CA ASP A 360 -6.72 -8.49 53.83
C ASP A 360 -6.88 -9.89 54.45
N MET A 361 -7.75 -10.72 53.85
CA MET A 361 -7.98 -12.10 54.28
C MET A 361 -6.77 -12.99 53.95
N PHE A 362 -6.22 -12.86 52.74
CA PHE A 362 -5.07 -13.66 52.29
C PHE A 362 -3.85 -13.44 53.20
N TYR A 363 -3.53 -12.18 53.52
CA TYR A 363 -2.42 -11.90 54.43
C TYR A 363 -2.73 -12.30 55.88
N ALA A 364 -3.99 -12.27 56.31
CA ALA A 364 -4.38 -12.82 57.61
C ALA A 364 -4.22 -14.34 57.68
N VAL A 365 -4.47 -15.07 56.58
CA VAL A 365 -4.18 -16.51 56.50
C VAL A 365 -2.68 -16.77 56.65
N ILE A 366 -1.83 -15.97 55.99
CA ILE A 366 -0.37 -16.09 56.14
C ILE A 366 0.06 -15.91 57.60
N ASN A 367 -0.47 -14.89 58.28
CA ASN A 367 -0.18 -14.66 59.71
C ASN A 367 -0.71 -15.81 60.59
N ALA A 368 -1.91 -16.31 60.31
CA ALA A 368 -2.48 -17.45 61.03
C ALA A 368 -1.62 -18.71 60.90
N ILE A 369 -1.04 -18.96 59.71
CA ILE A 369 -0.11 -20.08 59.49
C ILE A 369 1.15 -19.89 60.34
N LYS A 370 1.74 -18.69 60.37
CA LYS A 370 2.91 -18.39 61.22
C LYS A 370 2.61 -18.59 62.71
N GLU A 371 1.44 -18.16 63.17
CA GLU A 371 1.00 -18.36 64.55
C GLU A 371 0.78 -19.83 64.90
N LEU A 372 0.21 -20.62 63.98
CA LEU A 372 0.02 -22.05 64.15
C LEU A 372 1.35 -22.79 64.22
N ASP A 373 2.31 -22.48 63.34
CA ASP A 373 3.65 -23.04 63.35
C ASP A 373 4.40 -22.78 64.67
N ALA A 374 4.32 -21.55 65.17
CA ALA A 374 4.89 -21.18 66.47
C ALA A 374 4.24 -21.96 67.63
N LYS A 375 2.92 -22.16 67.60
CA LYS A 375 2.19 -22.95 68.61
C LYS A 375 2.56 -24.43 68.56
N ILE A 376 2.66 -25.02 67.35
CA ILE A 376 3.06 -26.42 67.16
C ILE A 376 4.48 -26.63 67.68
N THR A 377 5.43 -25.77 67.29
CA THR A 377 6.82 -25.86 67.75
C THR A 377 6.92 -25.77 69.28
N ALA A 378 6.14 -24.90 69.93
CA ALA A 378 6.09 -24.79 71.37
C ALA A 378 5.48 -26.04 72.05
N GLN A 379 4.45 -26.63 71.44
CA GLN A 379 3.85 -27.88 71.91
C GLN A 379 4.82 -29.05 71.79
N ASP A 380 5.52 -29.21 70.67
CA ASP A 380 6.52 -30.27 70.47
C ASP A 380 7.65 -30.18 71.50
N LYS A 381 8.11 -28.97 71.81
CA LYS A 381 9.10 -28.76 72.87
C LYS A 381 8.57 -29.23 74.23
N LYS A 382 7.32 -28.91 74.55
CA LYS A 382 6.68 -29.32 75.81
C LYS A 382 6.47 -30.84 75.87
N ILE A 383 6.11 -31.47 74.76
CA ILE A 383 5.98 -32.93 74.65
C ILE A 383 7.32 -33.59 74.95
N LYS A 384 8.41 -33.17 74.29
CA LYS A 384 9.77 -33.69 74.56
C LYS A 384 10.21 -33.53 76.02
N GLU A 385 9.88 -32.40 76.64
CA GLU A 385 10.19 -32.16 78.06
C GLU A 385 9.37 -33.08 79.00
N LEU A 386 8.11 -33.31 78.67
CA LEU A 386 7.24 -34.25 79.40
C LEU A 386 7.71 -35.70 79.23
N GLU A 387 8.06 -36.11 78.01
CA GLU A 387 8.63 -37.44 77.72
C GLU A 387 9.91 -37.69 78.52
N PHE A 388 10.86 -36.74 78.51
CA PHE A 388 12.08 -36.82 79.32
C PHE A 388 11.80 -36.94 80.82
N ARG A 389 10.77 -36.24 81.31
CA ARG A 389 10.37 -36.31 82.72
C ARG A 389 9.72 -37.65 83.07
N ILE A 390 8.94 -38.23 82.16
CA ILE A 390 8.34 -39.56 82.33
C ILE A 390 9.44 -40.63 82.38
N GLU A 391 10.39 -40.62 81.43
CA GLU A 391 11.53 -41.57 81.43
C GLU A 391 12.31 -41.51 82.76
N LYS A 392 12.54 -40.31 83.28
CA LYS A 392 13.23 -40.11 84.57
C LYS A 392 12.43 -40.62 85.77
N LEU A 393 11.09 -40.58 85.71
CA LEU A 393 10.22 -41.10 86.76
C LEU A 393 10.12 -42.63 86.70
N GLU A 394 10.02 -43.20 85.50
CA GLU A 394 10.02 -44.67 85.29
C GLU A 394 11.36 -45.29 85.70
N ALA A 395 12.48 -44.61 85.44
CA ALA A 395 13.80 -45.05 85.89
C ALA A 395 13.99 -45.01 87.42
N LYS A 396 13.14 -44.28 88.16
CA LYS A 396 13.13 -44.26 89.64
C LYS A 396 12.16 -45.27 90.26
N ALA A 397 11.28 -45.86 89.45
CA ALA A 397 10.29 -46.85 89.88
C ALA A 397 10.76 -48.30 89.67
N LYS A 398 11.89 -48.49 88.98
CA LYS A 398 12.72 -49.71 89.02
C LYS A 398 13.82 -49.55 90.07
#